data_AF-A0A347VR16-F1
#
_entry.id   AF-A0A347VR16-F1
#
_cell.length_a   1.000
_cell.length_b   1.000
_cell.length_c   1.000
_cell.angle_alpha   90.00
_cell.angle_beta   90.00
_cell.angle_gamma   90.00
#
_symmetry.space_group_name_H-M   'P 1'
#
loop_
_entity.id
_entity.type
_entity.pdbx_description
1 polymer ?
#
loop_
_entity_poly.entity_id
_entity_poly.type
_entity_poly.pdbx_seq_one_letter_code
_entity_poly.pdbx_strand_id
1 'polypeptide(L)'
;MLNYKQVLSRSAKIGLLAGSVVMLVACSGNNGPKKVKGNGYGFDEVKPDARQFAVYKQVGYSLDPQLPAYEPKTLNENARGIAVAYSVPYNCKVLGEVEGKDDTEGRAGPTFEKIRDGAQNDLKNQAGDLVRGGQRLMLSVTKEAMICQVRTKKDQYQEYDCTLWNKLPTNSKILSYRIHANVFECGEK
;
A
#
# COMPACT_ATOMS: atom_id res chain seq x y z
N MET A 1 14.13 -19.57 21.14
CA MET A 1 15.20 -18.59 20.90
C MET A 1 16.16 -19.19 19.88
N LEU A 2 16.10 -18.73 18.62
CA LEU A 2 16.92 -19.26 17.52
C LEU A 2 17.87 -18.15 17.03
N ASN A 3 19.15 -18.52 16.92
CA ASN A 3 20.32 -17.67 16.98
C ASN A 3 20.87 -17.38 15.56
N TYR A 4 21.21 -16.12 15.31
CA TYR A 4 21.48 -15.44 14.03
C TYR A 4 22.85 -15.76 13.37
N LYS A 5 23.56 -16.82 13.77
CA LYS A 5 24.90 -17.12 13.25
C LYS A 5 24.93 -18.32 12.32
N GLN A 6 24.58 -18.13 11.04
CA GLN A 6 24.98 -19.05 9.96
C GLN A 6 24.93 -18.44 8.55
N VAL A 7 25.15 -17.14 8.43
CA VAL A 7 25.43 -16.49 7.14
C VAL A 7 26.94 -16.23 7.06
N LEU A 8 27.55 -16.60 5.93
CA LEU A 8 28.97 -16.45 5.52
C LEU A 8 29.88 -17.66 5.79
N SER A 9 29.95 -18.57 4.81
CA SER A 9 31.23 -19.15 4.32
C SER A 9 31.01 -20.21 3.24
N ARG A 10 30.89 -19.80 1.97
CA ARG A 10 31.24 -20.65 0.82
C ARG A 10 31.75 -19.79 -0.34
N SER A 11 33.00 -19.32 -0.20
CA SER A 11 33.80 -18.78 -1.29
C SER A 11 35.06 -19.64 -1.40
N ALA A 12 35.06 -20.62 -2.31
CA ALA A 12 36.26 -21.39 -2.61
C ALA A 12 36.33 -21.74 -4.10
N LYS A 13 37.17 -20.95 -4.80
CA LYS A 13 38.21 -21.38 -5.75
C LYS A 13 37.83 -22.38 -6.85
N ILE A 14 37.66 -21.84 -8.06
CA ILE A 14 38.04 -22.44 -9.34
C ILE A 14 38.43 -21.22 -10.21
N GLY A 15 39.56 -21.07 -10.88
CA GLY A 15 40.68 -21.92 -11.26
C GLY A 15 41.29 -21.19 -12.47
N LEU A 16 42.56 -20.77 -12.38
CA LEU A 16 43.31 -20.10 -13.44
C LEU A 16 43.40 -21.00 -14.69
N LEU A 17 43.09 -20.46 -15.87
CA LEU A 17 43.70 -20.89 -17.13
C LEU A 17 44.11 -19.66 -17.94
N ALA A 18 45.42 -19.55 -18.12
CA ALA A 18 46.10 -18.61 -19.00
C ALA A 18 45.90 -19.02 -20.47
N GLY A 19 45.82 -18.02 -21.35
CA GLY A 19 45.76 -18.22 -22.79
C GLY A 19 45.74 -16.89 -23.52
N SER A 20 46.93 -16.30 -23.67
CA SER A 20 47.20 -15.11 -24.47
C SER A 20 47.11 -15.42 -25.97
N VAL A 21 46.31 -14.66 -26.72
CA VAL A 21 46.55 -14.41 -28.16
C VAL A 21 46.27 -12.93 -28.44
N VAL A 22 47.35 -12.21 -28.76
CA VAL A 22 47.33 -10.88 -29.36
C VAL A 22 47.13 -11.06 -30.86
N MET A 23 46.14 -10.38 -31.44
CA MET A 23 46.17 -9.97 -32.84
C MET A 23 45.47 -8.61 -32.98
N LEU A 24 46.30 -7.58 -33.18
CA LEU A 24 45.92 -6.29 -33.74
C LEU A 24 45.71 -6.47 -35.25
N VAL A 25 44.55 -6.08 -35.77
CA VAL A 25 44.39 -5.68 -37.17
C VAL A 25 43.66 -4.35 -37.19
N ALA A 26 44.43 -3.30 -37.50
CA ALA A 26 43.93 -2.01 -37.94
C ALA A 26 43.81 -2.05 -39.47
N CYS A 27 42.69 -1.57 -40.01
CA CYS A 27 42.68 -0.87 -41.29
C CYS A 27 41.54 0.16 -41.30
N SER A 28 41.93 1.34 -41.73
CA SER A 28 41.21 2.60 -41.75
C SER A 28 40.16 2.64 -42.87
N GLY A 29 39.00 3.22 -42.58
CA GLY A 29 37.92 3.46 -43.53
C GLY A 29 37.20 4.76 -43.17
N ASN A 30 37.73 5.86 -43.69
CA ASN A 30 37.32 7.25 -43.50
C ASN A 30 35.85 7.49 -43.88
N ASN A 31 35.04 8.09 -42.99
CA ASN A 31 33.84 8.89 -43.33
C ASN A 31 33.22 9.59 -42.11
N GLY A 32 33.58 10.86 -41.90
CA GLY A 32 32.69 11.95 -41.46
C GLY A 32 32.24 12.01 -39.98
N PRO A 33 32.43 13.16 -39.28
CA PRO A 33 32.02 13.31 -37.89
C PRO A 33 30.52 13.55 -37.76
N LYS A 34 29.78 12.63 -37.12
CA LYS A 34 28.40 12.89 -36.69
C LYS A 34 28.40 13.55 -35.31
N LYS A 35 27.93 14.79 -35.30
CA LYS A 35 27.85 15.73 -34.18
C LYS A 35 27.15 15.13 -32.96
N VAL A 36 27.85 15.19 -31.83
CA VAL A 36 27.29 15.17 -30.47
C VAL A 36 26.42 16.42 -30.32
N LYS A 37 25.10 16.25 -30.21
CA LYS A 37 24.21 17.34 -29.77
C LYS A 37 24.04 17.25 -28.26
N GLY A 38 24.97 17.87 -27.54
CA GLY A 38 24.62 18.53 -26.28
C GLY A 38 23.88 19.81 -26.67
N ASN A 39 22.61 19.94 -26.28
CA ASN A 39 21.91 21.21 -26.38
C ASN A 39 21.70 21.72 -24.96
N GLY A 40 22.46 22.78 -24.66
CA GLY A 40 22.40 23.50 -23.41
C GLY A 40 21.02 24.11 -23.16
N TYR A 41 20.72 24.25 -21.88
CA TYR A 41 19.60 25.02 -21.39
C TYR A 41 19.90 26.51 -21.63
N GLY A 42 19.54 27.00 -22.81
CA GLY A 42 19.33 28.43 -23.04
C GLY A 42 17.97 28.79 -22.45
N PHE A 43 17.98 29.56 -21.36
CA PHE A 43 16.79 30.26 -20.88
C PHE A 43 16.61 31.49 -21.78
N ASP A 44 15.84 31.36 -22.85
CA ASP A 44 15.35 32.54 -23.58
C ASP A 44 14.13 33.06 -22.82
N GLU A 45 14.29 34.26 -22.27
CA GLU A 45 13.26 35.02 -21.57
C GLU A 45 12.15 35.39 -22.57
N VAL A 46 11.05 34.63 -22.56
CA VAL A 46 9.91 34.85 -23.46
C VAL A 46 9.13 36.08 -23.01
N LYS A 47 9.26 37.17 -23.78
CA LYS A 47 8.48 38.41 -23.66
C LYS A 47 6.99 38.13 -23.94
N PRO A 48 6.03 38.60 -23.11
CA PRO A 48 4.63 38.28 -23.29
C PRO A 48 4.01 39.21 -24.33
N ASP A 49 3.90 38.73 -25.56
CA ASP A 49 3.09 39.31 -26.64
C ASP A 49 1.76 38.55 -26.72
N ALA A 50 0.67 39.30 -26.77
CA ALA A 50 -0.67 38.80 -26.55
C ALA A 50 -1.24 38.11 -27.81
N ARG A 51 -1.89 36.95 -27.56
CA ARG A 51 -2.85 36.24 -28.44
C ARG A 51 -2.24 35.45 -29.60
N GLN A 52 -1.66 34.30 -29.27
CA GLN A 52 -1.77 33.13 -30.14
C GLN A 52 -2.34 31.97 -29.32
N PHE A 53 -3.54 31.53 -29.70
CA PHE A 53 -4.14 30.30 -29.21
C PHE A 53 -3.24 29.15 -29.69
N ALA A 54 -2.31 28.73 -28.84
CA ALA A 54 -1.57 27.50 -29.06
C ALA A 54 -2.56 26.34 -29.02
N VAL A 55 -2.90 25.83 -30.21
CA VAL A 55 -3.52 24.52 -30.39
C VAL A 55 -2.58 23.52 -29.72
N TYR A 56 -2.94 23.10 -28.52
CA TYR A 56 -2.22 22.06 -27.80
C TYR A 56 -2.32 20.79 -28.65
N LYS A 57 -1.17 20.35 -29.17
CA LYS A 57 -1.03 19.04 -29.79
C LYS A 57 -1.42 18.03 -28.71
N GLN A 58 -2.56 17.35 -28.89
CA GLN A 58 -2.98 16.28 -28.00
C GLN A 58 -1.91 15.19 -28.00
N VAL A 59 -1.04 15.25 -26.99
CA VAL A 59 -0.24 14.10 -26.58
C VAL A 59 -1.25 13.11 -26.01
N GLY A 60 -1.48 12.02 -26.74
CA GLY A 60 -2.32 10.92 -26.29
C GLY A 60 -1.69 10.25 -25.07
N TYR A 61 -2.01 10.76 -23.88
CA TYR A 61 -1.97 9.96 -22.68
C TYR A 61 -3.25 9.12 -22.69
N SER A 62 -3.10 7.81 -22.82
CA SER A 62 -4.15 6.87 -22.45
C SER A 62 -4.51 7.20 -21.01
N LEU A 63 -5.71 7.72 -20.77
CA LEU A 63 -6.30 7.72 -19.45
C LEU A 63 -6.49 6.25 -19.10
N ASP A 64 -5.53 5.67 -18.36
CA ASP A 64 -5.83 4.48 -17.57
C ASP A 64 -7.14 4.78 -16.84
N PRO A 65 -8.17 3.90 -16.90
CA PRO A 65 -9.42 4.15 -16.22
C PRO A 65 -9.09 4.45 -14.76
N GLN A 66 -9.24 5.72 -14.36
CA GLN A 66 -8.98 6.11 -12.98
C GLN A 66 -10.04 5.39 -12.15
N LEU A 67 -9.61 4.31 -11.49
CA LEU A 67 -10.44 3.62 -10.52
C LEU A 67 -10.92 4.68 -9.51
N PRO A 68 -12.19 4.64 -9.09
CA PRO A 68 -12.71 5.60 -8.12
C PRO A 68 -11.83 5.57 -6.88
N ALA A 69 -11.64 6.73 -6.25
CA ALA A 69 -10.85 6.83 -5.02
C ALA A 69 -11.48 5.97 -3.92
N TYR A 70 -10.65 5.31 -3.11
CA TYR A 70 -11.14 4.59 -1.94
C TYR A 70 -11.71 5.56 -0.89
N GLU A 71 -12.90 5.22 -0.38
CA GLU A 71 -13.51 5.85 0.78
C GLU A 71 -13.74 4.78 1.85
N PRO A 72 -13.38 5.06 3.11
CA PRO A 72 -13.61 4.13 4.21
C PRO A 72 -15.10 3.99 4.52
N LYS A 73 -15.47 2.80 5.02
CA LYS A 73 -16.82 2.60 5.57
C LYS A 73 -17.17 3.64 6.62
N THR A 74 -18.41 4.12 6.57
CA THR A 74 -18.91 5.18 7.44
C THR A 74 -19.31 4.64 8.82
N LEU A 75 -19.18 5.49 9.84
CA LEU A 75 -19.62 5.18 11.19
C LEU A 75 -21.09 5.56 11.38
N ASN A 76 -21.91 4.60 11.78
CA ASN A 76 -23.33 4.82 12.08
C ASN A 76 -23.48 5.71 13.33
N GLU A 77 -24.53 6.52 13.37
CA GLU A 77 -24.77 7.43 14.50
C GLU A 77 -24.91 6.69 15.83
N ASN A 78 -25.58 5.54 15.82
CA ASN A 78 -25.77 4.67 16.98
C ASN A 78 -24.45 4.09 17.53
N ALA A 79 -23.43 3.98 16.66
CA ALA A 79 -22.14 3.40 16.97
C ALA A 79 -21.10 4.44 17.43
N ARG A 80 -21.39 5.74 17.34
CA ARG A 80 -20.46 6.83 17.73
C ARG A 80 -20.03 6.77 19.20
N GLY A 81 -20.92 6.28 20.08
CA GLY A 81 -20.65 6.17 21.52
C GLY A 81 -19.87 4.93 21.94
N ILE A 82 -19.45 4.07 21.02
CA ILE A 82 -18.75 2.82 21.32
C ILE A 82 -17.25 3.08 21.40
N ALA A 83 -16.67 2.82 22.58
CA ALA A 83 -15.25 2.98 22.83
C ALA A 83 -14.47 1.72 22.43
N VAL A 84 -13.30 1.90 21.83
CA VAL A 84 -12.33 0.82 21.57
C VAL A 84 -11.18 0.99 22.55
N ALA A 85 -10.86 -0.06 23.30
CA ALA A 85 -9.78 -0.11 24.27
C ALA A 85 -8.80 -1.24 23.93
N TYR A 86 -7.52 -1.03 24.23
CA TYR A 86 -6.49 -2.06 24.04
C TYR A 86 -6.52 -3.15 25.10
N SER A 87 -7.13 -2.88 26.26
CA SER A 87 -7.23 -3.81 27.37
C SER A 87 -8.69 -4.22 27.62
N VAL A 88 -8.84 -5.40 28.21
CA VAL A 88 -10.14 -5.86 28.73
C VAL A 88 -10.59 -4.91 29.84
N PRO A 89 -11.78 -4.31 29.73
CA PRO A 89 -12.27 -3.39 30.75
C PRO A 89 -12.67 -4.15 32.04
N TYR A 90 -12.34 -3.58 33.19
CA TYR A 90 -12.72 -4.13 34.50
C TYR A 90 -14.21 -3.87 34.77
N ASN A 91 -14.87 -4.81 35.46
CA ASN A 91 -16.29 -4.72 35.84
C ASN A 91 -17.29 -4.63 34.67
N CYS A 92 -16.96 -5.18 33.50
CA CYS A 92 -17.89 -5.28 32.38
C CYS A 92 -18.26 -6.73 32.07
N LYS A 93 -19.47 -6.94 31.54
CA LYS A 93 -19.95 -8.25 31.10
C LYS A 93 -19.55 -8.50 29.65
N VAL A 94 -19.01 -9.67 29.34
CA VAL A 94 -18.74 -10.08 27.96
C VAL A 94 -20.06 -10.39 27.26
N LEU A 95 -20.31 -9.75 26.11
CA LEU A 95 -21.47 -10.01 25.26
C LEU A 95 -21.16 -10.99 24.13
N GLY A 96 -19.91 -11.02 23.66
CA GLY A 96 -19.48 -11.90 22.57
C GLY A 96 -18.31 -11.33 21.79
N GLU A 97 -18.14 -11.80 20.57
CA GLU A 97 -17.11 -11.35 19.63
C GLU A 97 -17.78 -10.74 18.40
N VAL A 98 -17.15 -9.72 17.83
CA VAL A 98 -17.55 -9.10 16.56
C VAL A 98 -16.36 -8.95 15.63
N GLU A 99 -16.66 -8.90 14.35
CA GLU A 99 -15.70 -8.63 13.30
C GLU A 99 -16.09 -7.34 12.58
N GLY A 100 -15.11 -6.46 12.37
CA GLY A 100 -15.21 -5.34 11.46
C GLY A 100 -14.29 -5.57 10.27
N LYS A 101 -14.77 -5.27 9.08
CA LYS A 101 -14.03 -5.46 7.84
C LYS A 101 -14.18 -4.26 6.93
N ASP A 102 -13.12 -3.90 6.21
CA ASP A 102 -13.23 -3.03 5.04
C ASP A 102 -12.40 -3.58 3.88
N ASP A 103 -12.90 -3.37 2.67
CA ASP A 103 -12.37 -3.89 1.42
C ASP A 103 -12.22 -2.76 0.41
N THR A 104 -11.19 -2.84 -0.43
CA THR A 104 -10.97 -1.82 -1.45
C THR A 104 -11.93 -1.92 -2.61
N GLU A 105 -12.60 -3.07 -2.82
CA GLU A 105 -13.60 -3.29 -3.89
C GLU A 105 -13.13 -2.84 -5.28
N GLY A 106 -11.82 -2.91 -5.54
CA GLY A 106 -11.24 -2.43 -6.80
C GLY A 106 -11.06 -0.92 -6.92
N ARG A 107 -11.30 -0.14 -5.87
CA ARG A 107 -11.01 1.29 -5.78
C ARG A 107 -9.50 1.57 -5.71
N ALA A 108 -9.09 2.77 -6.14
CA ALA A 108 -7.70 3.21 -6.11
C ALA A 108 -7.18 3.33 -4.67
N GLY A 109 -5.96 2.81 -4.46
CA GLY A 109 -5.48 2.24 -3.20
C GLY A 109 -5.62 3.11 -1.94
N PRO A 110 -6.14 2.55 -0.83
CA PRO A 110 -6.17 3.21 0.46
C PRO A 110 -4.76 3.30 1.08
N THR A 111 -4.61 4.22 2.04
CA THR A 111 -3.51 4.13 3.00
C THR A 111 -3.83 3.10 4.08
N PHE A 112 -2.81 2.65 4.82
CA PHE A 112 -2.98 1.72 5.94
C PHE A 112 -3.99 2.25 6.96
N GLU A 113 -3.92 3.55 7.26
CA GLU A 113 -4.77 4.24 8.22
C GLU A 113 -6.20 4.27 7.73
N LYS A 114 -6.44 4.70 6.47
CA LYS A 114 -7.80 4.82 5.94
C LYS A 114 -8.55 3.49 5.95
N ILE A 115 -7.91 2.39 5.53
CA ILE A 115 -8.58 1.09 5.50
C ILE A 115 -8.81 0.52 6.89
N ARG A 116 -7.90 0.79 7.82
CA ARG A 116 -8.07 0.45 9.23
C ARG A 116 -9.22 1.25 9.85
N ASP A 117 -9.33 2.55 9.56
CA ASP A 117 -10.41 3.41 10.05
C ASP A 117 -11.78 2.90 9.56
N GLY A 118 -11.88 2.52 8.28
CA GLY A 118 -13.09 1.92 7.74
C GLY A 118 -13.45 0.59 8.42
N ALA A 119 -12.47 -0.29 8.66
CA ALA A 119 -12.69 -1.53 9.38
C ALA A 119 -13.07 -1.29 10.85
N GLN A 120 -12.52 -0.26 11.50
CA GLN A 120 -12.90 0.15 12.86
C GLN A 120 -14.33 0.71 12.91
N ASN A 121 -14.74 1.47 11.89
CA ASN A 121 -16.11 1.96 11.79
C ASN A 121 -17.09 0.80 11.63
N ASP A 122 -16.78 -0.14 10.75
CA ASP A 122 -17.57 -1.36 10.56
C ASP A 122 -17.64 -2.17 11.86
N LEU A 123 -16.53 -2.34 12.58
CA LEU A 123 -16.47 -3.02 13.87
C LEU A 123 -17.44 -2.40 14.89
N LYS A 124 -17.45 -1.06 15.00
CA LYS A 124 -18.36 -0.34 15.89
C LYS A 124 -19.80 -0.47 15.42
N ASN A 125 -20.06 -0.44 14.11
CA ASN A 125 -21.40 -0.63 13.57
C ASN A 125 -21.95 -2.01 13.96
N GLN A 126 -21.19 -3.08 13.73
CA GLN A 126 -21.57 -4.45 14.11
C GLN A 126 -21.79 -4.58 15.62
N ALA A 127 -20.94 -3.96 16.44
CA ALA A 127 -21.12 -3.94 17.88
C ALA A 127 -22.40 -3.21 18.33
N GLY A 128 -22.77 -2.13 17.64
CA GLY A 128 -23.98 -1.36 17.92
C GLY A 128 -25.25 -2.19 17.75
N ASP A 129 -25.24 -3.18 16.87
CA ASP A 129 -26.38 -4.06 16.61
C ASP A 129 -26.59 -5.12 17.71
N LEU A 130 -25.61 -5.33 18.60
CA LEU A 130 -25.69 -6.35 19.66
C LEU A 130 -26.51 -5.94 20.89
N VAL A 131 -26.80 -4.65 21.05
CA VAL A 131 -27.44 -4.13 22.26
C VAL A 131 -28.69 -3.34 21.98
N ARG A 132 -29.65 -3.46 22.90
CA ARG A 132 -30.81 -2.58 22.97
C ARG A 132 -30.33 -1.25 23.56
N GLY A 133 -30.77 -0.12 22.99
CA GLY A 133 -30.26 1.20 23.30
C GLY A 133 -30.17 1.50 24.81
N GLY A 134 -29.21 2.37 25.18
CA GLY A 134 -28.98 2.79 26.58
C GLY A 134 -27.76 2.15 27.25
N GLN A 135 -27.20 1.07 26.70
CA GLN A 135 -26.02 0.40 27.25
C GLN A 135 -24.71 1.00 26.74
N ARG A 136 -23.71 1.14 27.62
CA ARG A 136 -22.34 1.55 27.31
C ARG A 136 -21.54 0.34 26.84
N LEU A 137 -21.19 0.34 25.56
CA LEU A 137 -20.35 -0.69 24.97
C LEU A 137 -18.88 -0.30 24.92
N MET A 138 -18.04 -1.29 25.20
CA MET A 138 -16.59 -1.22 24.98
C MET A 138 -16.12 -2.41 24.14
N LEU A 139 -15.17 -2.16 23.25
CA LEU A 139 -14.55 -3.15 22.39
C LEU A 139 -13.10 -3.36 22.81
N SER A 140 -12.66 -4.61 22.90
CA SER A 140 -11.25 -4.95 23.05
C SER A 140 -10.77 -5.70 21.82
N VAL A 141 -9.87 -5.09 21.05
CA VAL A 141 -9.32 -5.69 19.82
C VAL A 141 -8.47 -6.90 20.19
N THR A 142 -8.81 -8.05 19.60
CA THR A 142 -8.11 -9.33 19.82
C THR A 142 -7.16 -9.65 18.68
N LYS A 143 -7.51 -9.24 17.45
CA LYS A 143 -6.71 -9.51 16.25
C LYS A 143 -6.96 -8.46 15.19
N GLU A 144 -5.90 -8.04 14.52
CA GLU A 144 -5.97 -7.29 13.27
C GLU A 144 -5.29 -8.09 12.17
N ALA A 145 -5.84 -8.03 10.97
CA ALA A 145 -5.26 -8.67 9.78
C ALA A 145 -5.49 -7.79 8.56
N MET A 146 -4.43 -7.57 7.78
CA MET A 146 -4.48 -6.83 6.53
C MET A 146 -3.96 -7.71 5.41
N ILE A 147 -4.75 -7.79 4.33
CA ILE A 147 -4.41 -8.58 3.14
C ILE A 147 -4.04 -7.64 2.00
N CYS A 148 -2.90 -7.91 1.38
CA CYS A 148 -2.40 -7.16 0.24
C CYS A 148 -2.21 -8.07 -0.96
N GLN A 149 -2.37 -7.52 -2.15
CA GLN A 149 -2.04 -8.17 -3.40
C GLN A 149 -0.70 -7.66 -3.93
N VAL A 150 0.22 -8.56 -4.25
CA VAL A 150 1.53 -8.24 -4.83
C VAL A 150 1.63 -8.84 -6.22
N ARG A 151 2.09 -8.05 -7.19
CA ARG A 151 2.37 -8.52 -8.55
C ARG A 151 3.74 -9.19 -8.61
N THR A 152 3.79 -10.50 -8.82
CA THR A 152 5.05 -11.28 -8.78
C THR A 152 5.69 -11.42 -10.16
N LYS A 153 4.90 -11.61 -11.22
CA LYS A 153 5.33 -11.65 -12.63
C LYS A 153 4.34 -10.86 -13.48
N LYS A 154 4.61 -10.75 -14.79
CA LYS A 154 3.67 -10.16 -15.74
C LYS A 154 2.32 -10.88 -15.60
N ASP A 155 1.35 -10.16 -15.07
CA ASP A 155 -0.05 -10.55 -14.83
C ASP A 155 -0.29 -11.69 -13.83
N GLN A 156 0.68 -11.98 -12.96
CA GLN A 156 0.49 -12.86 -11.81
C GLN A 156 0.44 -12.06 -10.52
N TYR A 157 -0.61 -12.32 -9.73
CA TYR A 157 -0.86 -11.68 -8.45
C TYR A 157 -0.93 -12.73 -7.35
N GLN A 158 -0.36 -12.41 -6.19
CA GLN A 158 -0.42 -13.24 -5.00
C GLN A 158 -0.86 -12.40 -3.81
N GLU A 159 -1.63 -13.02 -2.93
CA GLU A 159 -2.09 -12.40 -1.70
C GLU A 159 -1.13 -12.71 -0.56
N TYR A 160 -0.87 -11.70 0.26
CA TYR A 160 0.01 -11.78 1.41
C TYR A 160 -0.64 -11.12 2.60
N ASP A 161 -0.40 -11.69 3.79
CA ASP A 161 -0.61 -10.98 5.05
C ASP A 161 0.45 -9.87 5.15
N CYS A 162 -0.01 -8.64 5.09
CA CYS A 162 0.81 -7.44 5.15
C CYS A 162 0.58 -6.65 6.44
N THR A 163 -0.05 -7.24 7.46
CA THR A 163 -0.40 -6.59 8.74
C THR A 163 0.82 -5.95 9.42
N LEU A 164 1.98 -6.60 9.34
CA LEU A 164 3.22 -6.16 9.98
C LEU A 164 4.12 -5.34 9.03
N TRP A 165 3.65 -4.98 7.85
CA TRP A 165 4.45 -4.23 6.88
C TRP A 165 4.40 -2.74 7.18
N ASN A 166 5.55 -2.11 7.34
CA ASN A 166 5.63 -0.66 7.56
C ASN A 166 5.44 0.15 6.26
N LYS A 167 5.56 -0.50 5.10
CA LYS A 167 5.43 0.12 3.78
C LYS A 167 5.06 -0.93 2.74
N LEU A 168 4.15 -0.56 1.83
CA LEU A 168 3.82 -1.37 0.67
C LEU A 168 4.92 -1.32 -0.39
N PRO A 169 5.36 -2.48 -0.92
CA PRO A 169 6.12 -2.54 -2.16
C PRO A 169 5.39 -1.79 -3.30
N THR A 170 6.14 -1.17 -4.21
CA THR A 170 5.59 -0.39 -5.33
C THR A 170 4.66 -1.19 -6.25
N ASN A 171 4.85 -2.51 -6.31
CA ASN A 171 4.06 -3.47 -7.09
C ASN A 171 2.94 -4.11 -6.27
N SER A 172 2.47 -3.47 -5.21
CA SER A 172 1.44 -4.00 -4.32
C SER A 172 0.29 -3.02 -4.06
N LYS A 173 -0.85 -3.57 -3.67
CA LYS A 173 -2.03 -2.81 -3.23
C LYS A 173 -2.69 -3.49 -2.05
N ILE A 174 -3.32 -2.70 -1.17
CA ILE A 174 -4.15 -3.24 -0.10
C ILE A 174 -5.45 -3.79 -0.71
N LEU A 175 -5.88 -4.96 -0.26
CA LEU A 175 -7.16 -5.55 -0.62
C LEU A 175 -8.20 -5.36 0.49
N SER A 176 -7.83 -5.68 1.72
CA SER A 176 -8.78 -5.66 2.83
C SER A 176 -8.08 -5.53 4.18
N TYR A 177 -8.86 -5.08 5.16
CA TYR A 177 -8.48 -4.99 6.56
C TYR A 177 -9.60 -5.59 7.41
N ARG A 178 -9.24 -6.41 8.39
CA ARG A 178 -10.18 -7.10 9.29
C ARG A 178 -9.72 -6.93 10.73
N ILE A 179 -10.66 -6.60 11.60
CA ILE A 179 -10.47 -6.43 13.04
C ILE A 179 -11.44 -7.36 13.75
N HIS A 180 -10.92 -8.16 14.67
CA HIS A 180 -11.72 -8.95 15.60
C HIS A 180 -11.65 -8.29 16.97
N ALA A 181 -12.79 -8.20 17.65
CA ALA A 181 -12.85 -7.66 19.00
C ALA A 181 -13.88 -8.37 19.86
N ASN A 182 -13.59 -8.42 21.16
CA ASN A 182 -14.56 -8.81 22.18
C ASN A 182 -15.42 -7.59 22.54
N VAL A 183 -16.71 -7.82 22.74
CA VAL A 183 -17.69 -6.80 23.10
C VAL A 183 -18.04 -6.91 24.56
N PHE A 184 -18.03 -5.78 25.25
CA PHE A 184 -18.30 -5.66 26.68
C PHE A 184 -19.43 -4.67 26.95
N GLU A 185 -20.37 -5.04 27.80
CA GLU A 185 -21.37 -4.17 28.39
C GLU A 185 -20.83 -3.62 29.73
N CYS A 186 -20.73 -2.29 29.83
CA CYS A 186 -20.10 -1.60 30.96
C CYS A 186 -21.08 -0.67 31.71
N GLY A 187 -22.37 -1.06 31.79
CA GLY A 187 -23.43 -0.28 32.43
C GLY A 187 -24.20 0.62 31.46
N GLU A 188 -24.94 1.59 31.99
CA GLU A 188 -25.76 2.52 31.20
C GLU A 188 -24.94 3.73 30.70
N LYS A 189 -25.43 4.38 29.63
CA LYS A 189 -24.83 5.57 29.01
C LYS A 189 -25.15 6.86 29.76
#